data_AF-W2PRT1-F1
#
_entry.id   AF-W2PRT1-F1
#
_cell.length_a   1.000
_cell.length_b   1.000
_cell.length_c   1.000
_cell.angle_alpha   90.00
_cell.angle_beta   90.00
_cell.angle_gamma   90.00
#
_symmetry.space_group_name_H-M   'P 1'
#
loop_
_entity.id
_entity.type
_entity.pdbx_description
1 polymer ?
#
loop_
_entity_poly.entity_id
_entity_poly.type
_entity_poly.pdbx_seq_one_letter_code
_entity_poly.pdbx_strand_id
1 'polypeptide(L)'
;MHLKELTGFHGKYRKLWNLCLKVLDLVMQTFVLHKMLEEGIPVNLTVAFAGFIALNSISTAIAILGGKHTALAEVLIDSLFDLGATVLLPIVLLAYCSYTFDYDHDTFHIYMELMPVGSFERRARMFGNPTEIELFRVSFGSLRIRSVPDLLLRIGMNLGFSYRFKRVVEVLIQIQTEHVKSYQKSVPRSISLFFATFGVDILVVTYQAITMSQAICKPHPECVVYAYRLKHSEFCPCKALVNGNRAPKTYYEWTHPVDATDMVKALAAAGTLETLQLINRQLTVFPDELRGCHNLKYLSIVNCAIEELPVWANEFHKLEFLQIEGKVGSNNLGNFETSLFSDMPELRYLQLGLHQRMTHLPSLDGAPNLYCLILARMQGITELPSLTHASQLDRVELTMVKHLAWIPDMEPIDPLVHFAVYQGAYLCCNGFLGTCDLTNPFCKDTTCLDDASQKATTETLQVFNKFPIGVCEPYSGFSQTPTTTTIQMCDGVPFRQCQLPGLQANSIIVGMCYNHRMQVLACNTDPDTIRVRIRQIQKGVGTPCDPVEEAWLGCGGSPAITI
;
A
#
# COMPACT_ATOMS: atom_id res chain seq x y z
N MET A 1 -18.25 -40.71 32.54
CA MET A 1 -19.73 -40.65 32.64
C MET A 1 -20.27 -39.24 32.40
N HIS A 2 -19.78 -38.20 33.09
CA HIS A 2 -20.25 -36.82 32.91
C HIS A 2 -20.09 -36.19 31.51
N LEU A 3 -18.99 -36.44 30.80
CA LEU A 3 -18.80 -35.86 29.46
C LEU A 3 -19.87 -36.34 28.47
N LYS A 4 -20.27 -37.61 28.55
CA LYS A 4 -21.29 -38.21 27.66
C LYS A 4 -22.69 -37.68 27.96
N GLU A 5 -22.98 -37.28 29.20
CA GLU A 5 -24.24 -36.63 29.59
C GLU A 5 -24.31 -35.16 29.15
N LEU A 6 -23.15 -34.50 29.03
CA LEU A 6 -23.04 -33.10 28.63
C LEU A 6 -23.00 -32.95 27.10
N THR A 7 -22.17 -33.73 26.42
CA THR A 7 -21.90 -33.59 24.98
C THR A 7 -22.60 -34.66 24.15
N GLY A 8 -23.07 -35.76 24.72
CA GLY A 8 -23.72 -36.85 23.98
C GLY A 8 -25.00 -36.40 23.26
N PHE A 9 -25.34 -37.08 22.17
CA PHE A 9 -26.54 -36.79 21.37
C PHE A 9 -27.83 -36.88 22.21
N HIS A 10 -27.94 -37.93 23.02
CA HIS A 10 -29.01 -38.15 24.00
C HIS A 10 -28.70 -37.58 25.39
N GLY A 11 -27.59 -36.84 25.52
CA GLY A 11 -27.12 -36.30 26.80
C GLY A 11 -28.15 -35.36 27.43
N LYS A 12 -28.38 -35.54 28.74
CA LYS A 12 -29.35 -34.77 29.52
C LYS A 12 -29.12 -33.26 29.41
N TYR A 13 -27.86 -32.82 29.28
CA TYR A 13 -27.46 -31.41 29.26
C TYR A 13 -27.00 -30.91 27.89
N ARG A 14 -27.26 -31.66 26.81
CA ARG A 14 -26.84 -31.28 25.45
C ARG A 14 -27.27 -29.87 25.03
N LYS A 15 -28.53 -29.49 25.30
CA LYS A 15 -29.04 -28.17 24.89
C LYS A 15 -28.31 -27.03 25.60
N LEU A 16 -27.91 -27.24 26.86
CA LEU A 16 -27.08 -26.30 27.60
C LEU A 16 -25.66 -26.22 27.01
N TRP A 17 -25.08 -27.36 26.63
CA TRP A 17 -23.77 -27.38 25.97
C TRP A 17 -23.78 -26.64 24.62
N ASN A 18 -24.79 -26.88 23.78
CA ASN A 18 -24.98 -26.15 22.53
C ASN A 18 -25.12 -24.64 22.77
N LEU A 19 -25.86 -24.24 23.80
CA LEU A 19 -25.97 -22.84 24.21
C LEU A 19 -24.61 -22.22 24.59
N CYS A 20 -23.79 -22.93 25.37
CA CYS A 20 -22.44 -22.46 25.73
C CYS A 20 -21.55 -22.28 24.49
N LEU A 21 -21.57 -23.25 23.57
CA LEU A 21 -20.86 -23.13 22.30
C LEU A 21 -21.38 -21.97 21.45
N LYS A 22 -22.66 -21.63 21.57
CA LYS A 22 -23.24 -20.48 20.88
C LYS A 22 -22.76 -19.16 21.44
N VAL A 23 -22.68 -19.04 22.76
CA VAL A 23 -22.12 -17.86 23.41
C VAL A 23 -20.67 -17.64 22.98
N LEU A 24 -19.85 -18.71 22.97
CA LEU A 24 -18.46 -18.62 22.52
C LEU A 24 -18.35 -18.16 21.05
N ASP A 25 -19.20 -18.70 20.17
CA ASP A 25 -19.26 -18.29 18.76
C ASP A 25 -19.64 -16.82 18.61
N LEU A 26 -20.73 -16.36 19.25
CA LEU A 26 -21.14 -14.95 19.20
C LEU A 26 -20.08 -14.01 19.76
N VAL A 27 -19.35 -14.41 20.80
CA VAL A 27 -18.22 -13.64 21.34
C VAL A 27 -17.11 -13.50 20.29
N MET A 28 -16.69 -14.60 19.64
CA MET A 28 -15.68 -14.55 18.58
C MET A 28 -16.14 -13.70 17.40
N GLN A 29 -17.39 -13.87 16.95
CA GLN A 29 -17.94 -13.06 15.86
C GLN A 29 -18.03 -11.57 16.24
N THR A 30 -18.34 -11.24 17.50
CA THR A 30 -18.32 -9.86 18.00
C THR A 30 -16.91 -9.28 17.99
N PHE A 31 -15.89 -10.06 18.34
CA PHE A 31 -14.49 -9.63 18.20
C PHE A 31 -14.12 -9.34 16.74
N VAL A 32 -14.55 -10.19 15.80
CA VAL A 32 -14.35 -9.93 14.36
C VAL A 32 -15.05 -8.63 13.94
N LEU A 33 -16.31 -8.42 14.34
CA LEU A 33 -17.04 -7.20 14.02
C LEU A 33 -16.38 -5.96 14.61
N HIS A 34 -15.94 -6.02 15.87
CA HIS A 34 -15.21 -4.92 16.50
C HIS A 34 -13.91 -4.59 15.75
N LYS A 35 -13.18 -5.61 15.31
CA LYS A 35 -11.99 -5.43 14.48
C LYS A 35 -12.34 -4.77 13.13
N MET A 36 -13.41 -5.23 12.46
CA MET A 36 -13.87 -4.61 11.22
C MET A 36 -14.23 -3.13 11.41
N LEU A 37 -14.85 -2.79 12.55
CA LEU A 37 -15.18 -1.42 12.90
C LEU A 37 -13.91 -0.56 13.12
N GLU A 38 -12.94 -1.09 13.85
CA GLU A 38 -11.70 -0.37 14.19
C GLU A 38 -10.72 -0.25 13.01
N GLU A 39 -10.70 -1.22 12.10
CA GLU A 39 -9.91 -1.18 10.87
C GLU A 39 -10.52 -0.28 9.79
N GLY A 40 -11.82 0.07 9.90
CA GLY A 40 -12.51 0.91 8.92
C GLY A 40 -12.95 0.14 7.67
N ILE A 41 -13.33 -1.14 7.82
CA ILE A 41 -13.82 -1.97 6.70
C ILE A 41 -15.08 -1.33 6.08
N PRO A 42 -15.26 -1.38 4.74
CA PRO A 42 -16.38 -0.71 4.07
C PRO A 42 -17.74 -0.98 4.71
N VAL A 43 -18.53 0.09 4.88
CA VAL A 43 -19.80 0.09 5.64
C VAL A 43 -20.73 -1.06 5.24
N ASN A 44 -20.87 -1.33 3.94
CA ASN A 44 -21.76 -2.38 3.44
C ASN A 44 -21.39 -3.77 3.98
N LEU A 45 -20.08 -4.07 4.04
CA LEU A 45 -19.58 -5.35 4.55
C LEU A 45 -19.74 -5.44 6.06
N THR A 46 -19.43 -4.36 6.78
CA THR A 46 -19.54 -4.29 8.23
C THR A 46 -21.00 -4.42 8.70
N VAL A 47 -21.93 -3.72 8.04
CA VAL A 47 -23.37 -3.82 8.32
C VAL A 47 -23.91 -5.22 7.95
N ALA A 48 -23.49 -5.79 6.82
CA ALA A 48 -23.88 -7.15 6.44
C ALA A 48 -23.41 -8.18 7.48
N PHE A 49 -22.19 -8.03 8.00
CA PHE A 49 -21.67 -8.92 9.03
C PHE A 49 -22.36 -8.72 10.39
N ALA A 50 -22.70 -7.49 10.78
CA ALA A 50 -23.52 -7.24 11.96
C ALA A 50 -24.94 -7.86 11.82
N GLY A 51 -25.55 -7.74 10.63
CA GLY A 51 -26.81 -8.41 10.29
C GLY A 51 -26.70 -9.93 10.38
N PHE A 52 -25.59 -10.48 9.91
CA PHE A 52 -25.29 -11.91 10.03
C PHE A 52 -25.22 -12.37 11.50
N ILE A 53 -24.53 -11.62 12.38
CA ILE A 53 -24.47 -11.90 13.82
C ILE A 53 -25.85 -11.80 14.48
N ALA A 54 -26.64 -10.78 14.11
CA ALA A 54 -27.99 -10.60 14.61
C ALA A 54 -28.90 -11.77 14.24
N LEU A 55 -28.87 -12.22 12.98
CA LEU A 55 -29.59 -13.41 12.52
C LEU A 55 -29.12 -14.67 13.24
N ASN A 56 -27.81 -14.80 13.48
CA ASN A 56 -27.23 -15.90 14.22
C ASN A 56 -27.79 -16.00 15.66
N SER A 57 -27.88 -14.85 16.34
CA SER A 57 -28.42 -14.74 17.69
C SER A 57 -29.94 -14.95 17.75
N ILE A 58 -30.70 -14.30 16.86
CA ILE A 58 -32.17 -14.41 16.80
C ILE A 58 -32.60 -15.83 16.46
N SER A 59 -31.87 -16.52 15.58
CA SER A 59 -32.09 -17.94 15.29
C SER A 59 -32.05 -18.80 16.55
N THR A 60 -31.10 -18.55 17.47
CA THR A 60 -31.05 -19.22 18.77
C THR A 60 -32.22 -18.84 19.68
N ALA A 61 -32.64 -17.58 19.70
CA ALA A 61 -33.82 -17.14 20.46
C ALA A 61 -35.09 -17.89 20.00
N ILE A 62 -35.29 -18.00 18.68
CA ILE A 62 -36.40 -18.74 18.06
C ILE A 62 -36.31 -20.23 18.42
N ALA A 63 -35.12 -20.83 18.36
CA ALA A 63 -34.94 -22.24 18.69
C ALA A 63 -35.32 -22.56 20.16
N ILE A 64 -34.98 -21.66 21.10
CA ILE A 64 -35.35 -21.79 22.52
C ILE A 64 -36.88 -21.70 22.72
N LEU A 65 -37.56 -20.80 22.00
CA LEU A 65 -39.02 -20.61 22.12
C LEU A 65 -39.81 -21.74 21.44
N GLY A 66 -39.37 -22.15 20.24
CA GLY A 66 -40.06 -23.11 19.40
C GLY A 66 -40.08 -24.52 19.97
N GLY A 67 -39.05 -24.93 20.73
CA GLY A 67 -38.97 -26.20 21.47
C GLY A 67 -39.06 -27.49 20.64
N LYS A 68 -39.35 -27.39 19.34
CA LYS A 68 -39.69 -28.50 18.41
C LYS A 68 -38.61 -28.80 17.38
N HIS A 69 -37.48 -28.09 17.38
CA HIS A 69 -36.41 -28.40 16.44
C HIS A 69 -35.80 -29.76 16.74
N THR A 70 -35.55 -30.53 15.68
CA THR A 70 -34.78 -31.76 15.81
C THR A 70 -33.33 -31.41 16.16
N ALA A 71 -32.70 -32.32 16.89
CA ALA A 71 -31.28 -32.29 17.19
C ALA A 71 -30.38 -32.04 15.97
N LEU A 72 -30.78 -32.54 14.79
CA LEU A 72 -30.09 -32.32 13.53
C LEU A 72 -30.25 -30.87 13.04
N ALA A 73 -31.48 -30.35 13.06
CA ALA A 73 -31.75 -28.98 12.61
C ALA A 73 -31.02 -27.93 13.44
N GLU A 74 -30.99 -28.08 14.78
CA GLU A 74 -30.27 -27.16 15.67
C GLU A 74 -28.77 -27.10 15.32
N VAL A 75 -28.11 -28.27 15.22
CA VAL A 75 -26.67 -28.34 14.97
C VAL A 75 -26.32 -27.93 13.53
N LEU A 76 -27.18 -28.23 12.56
CA LEU A 76 -26.98 -27.83 11.16
C LEU A 76 -27.03 -26.31 11.00
N ILE A 77 -28.05 -25.65 11.55
CA ILE A 77 -28.19 -24.19 11.50
C ILE A 77 -26.97 -23.52 12.14
N ASP A 78 -26.56 -23.98 13.32
CA ASP A 78 -25.38 -23.48 14.01
C ASP A 78 -24.08 -23.70 13.20
N SER A 79 -23.97 -24.81 12.47
CA SER A 79 -22.82 -25.09 11.60
C SER A 79 -22.78 -24.19 10.36
N LEU A 80 -23.94 -23.79 9.83
CA LEU A 80 -24.03 -22.87 8.69
C LEU A 80 -23.55 -21.45 9.07
N PHE A 81 -23.87 -20.98 10.28
CA PHE A 81 -23.33 -19.72 10.77
C PHE A 81 -21.82 -19.80 11.02
N ASP A 82 -21.32 -20.89 11.60
CA ASP A 82 -19.87 -21.04 11.78
C ASP A 82 -19.13 -21.08 10.43
N LEU A 83 -19.68 -21.77 9.43
CA LEU A 83 -19.18 -21.77 8.05
C LEU A 83 -19.20 -20.37 7.44
N GLY A 84 -20.30 -19.63 7.65
CA GLY A 84 -20.47 -18.28 7.15
C GLY A 84 -19.41 -17.31 7.67
N ALA A 85 -19.19 -17.31 8.98
CA ALA A 85 -18.20 -16.44 9.61
C ALA A 85 -16.75 -16.85 9.29
N THR A 86 -16.46 -18.15 9.24
CA THR A 86 -15.10 -18.67 9.13
C THR A 86 -14.61 -18.73 7.68
N VAL A 87 -15.50 -19.06 6.73
CA VAL A 87 -15.14 -19.35 5.33
C VAL A 87 -15.76 -18.33 4.38
N LEU A 88 -17.06 -18.06 4.49
CA LEU A 88 -17.74 -17.18 3.51
C LEU A 88 -17.33 -15.72 3.67
N LEU A 89 -17.18 -15.20 4.89
CA LEU A 89 -16.75 -13.82 5.12
C LEU A 89 -15.39 -13.51 4.44
N PRO A 90 -14.32 -14.30 4.62
CA PRO A 90 -13.08 -14.12 3.87
C PRO A 90 -13.25 -14.14 2.35
N ILE A 91 -14.07 -15.04 1.82
CA ILE A 91 -14.35 -15.14 0.38
C ILE A 91 -15.06 -13.88 -0.12
N VAL A 92 -16.05 -13.39 0.62
CA VAL A 92 -16.78 -12.16 0.28
C VAL A 92 -15.85 -10.95 0.32
N LEU A 93 -14.96 -10.85 1.31
CA LEU A 93 -13.95 -9.79 1.39
C LEU A 93 -12.98 -9.85 0.20
N LEU A 94 -12.52 -11.04 -0.19
CA LEU A 94 -11.67 -11.21 -1.38
C LEU A 94 -12.40 -10.84 -2.67
N ALA A 95 -13.66 -11.25 -2.81
CA ALA A 95 -14.48 -10.87 -3.95
C ALA A 95 -14.68 -9.35 -4.00
N TYR A 96 -14.99 -8.72 -2.86
CA TYR A 96 -15.10 -7.26 -2.76
C TYR A 96 -13.82 -6.56 -3.20
N CYS A 97 -12.66 -7.00 -2.71
CA CYS A 97 -11.36 -6.48 -3.13
C CYS A 97 -11.16 -6.61 -4.64
N SER A 98 -11.50 -7.75 -5.23
CA SER A 98 -11.37 -8.00 -6.68
C SER A 98 -12.32 -7.17 -7.54
N TYR A 99 -13.50 -6.79 -7.04
CA TYR A 99 -14.46 -5.97 -7.78
C TYR A 99 -14.25 -4.47 -7.61
N THR A 100 -13.62 -4.05 -6.50
CA THR A 100 -13.47 -2.62 -6.15
C THR A 100 -12.13 -2.05 -6.61
N PHE A 101 -11.09 -2.87 -6.70
CA PHE A 101 -9.78 -2.44 -7.15
C PHE A 101 -9.66 -2.61 -8.66
N ASP A 102 -9.70 -1.50 -9.41
CA ASP A 102 -9.44 -1.50 -10.84
C ASP A 102 -7.97 -1.16 -11.12
N TYR A 103 -7.36 -1.94 -12.01
CA TYR A 103 -5.99 -1.74 -12.42
C TYR A 103 -5.86 -2.05 -13.89
N ASP A 104 -5.49 -1.05 -14.68
CA ASP A 104 -5.30 -1.19 -16.11
C ASP A 104 -3.98 -1.95 -16.39
N HIS A 105 -4.09 -3.28 -16.39
CA HIS A 105 -2.99 -4.20 -16.62
C HIS A 105 -2.42 -4.05 -18.03
N ASP A 106 -3.27 -3.78 -19.03
CA ASP A 106 -2.85 -3.67 -20.42
C ASP A 106 -2.01 -2.40 -20.64
N THR A 107 -2.45 -1.27 -20.09
CA THR A 107 -1.66 -0.03 -20.09
C THR A 107 -0.33 -0.23 -19.37
N PHE A 108 -0.34 -0.84 -18.18
CA PHE A 108 0.91 -1.07 -17.43
C PHE A 108 1.88 -2.02 -18.14
N HIS A 109 1.36 -3.05 -18.83
CA HIS A 109 2.20 -3.97 -19.59
C HIS A 109 2.97 -3.25 -20.71
N ILE A 110 2.38 -2.23 -21.34
CA ILE A 110 3.07 -1.41 -22.34
C ILE A 110 4.25 -0.66 -21.72
N TYR A 111 4.08 -0.08 -20.52
CA TYR A 111 5.17 0.57 -19.81
C TYR A 111 6.29 -0.42 -19.45
N MET A 112 5.94 -1.63 -19.01
CA MET A 112 6.92 -2.68 -18.72
C MET A 112 7.67 -3.18 -19.96
N GLU A 113 7.04 -3.14 -21.13
CA GLU A 113 7.64 -3.54 -22.42
C GLU A 113 8.61 -2.46 -22.93
N LEU A 114 8.21 -1.19 -22.87
CA LEU A 114 8.87 -0.11 -23.59
C LEU A 114 9.77 0.78 -22.73
N MET A 115 9.49 0.94 -21.43
CA MET A 115 10.31 1.80 -20.59
C MET A 115 11.58 1.07 -20.12
N PRO A 116 12.72 1.77 -19.97
CA PRO A 116 13.97 1.20 -19.49
C PRO A 116 13.86 0.62 -18.08
N VAL A 117 14.67 -0.41 -17.80
CA VAL A 117 14.76 -1.00 -16.47
C VAL A 117 15.26 0.05 -15.46
N GLY A 118 14.65 0.11 -14.27
CA GLY A 118 14.93 1.14 -13.26
C GLY A 118 14.17 2.47 -13.46
N SER A 119 13.43 2.64 -14.56
CA SER A 119 12.58 3.83 -14.74
C SER A 119 11.41 3.88 -13.74
N PHE A 120 10.99 5.10 -13.40
CA PHE A 120 9.89 5.34 -12.46
C PHE A 120 8.58 4.70 -12.95
N GLU A 121 8.37 4.75 -14.26
CA GLU A 121 7.19 4.31 -14.97
C GLU A 121 7.01 2.78 -14.99
N ARG A 122 8.02 1.99 -14.58
CA ARG A 122 7.87 0.53 -14.41
C ARG A 122 7.30 0.12 -13.05
N ARG A 123 6.89 1.09 -12.23
CA ARG A 123 6.31 0.81 -10.91
C ARG A 123 4.79 0.78 -10.97
N ALA A 124 4.21 -0.41 -10.82
CA ALA A 124 2.77 -0.64 -10.90
C ALA A 124 1.94 0.28 -10.00
N ARG A 125 2.39 0.49 -8.75
CA ARG A 125 1.73 1.35 -7.76
C ARG A 125 1.49 2.79 -8.26
N MET A 126 2.29 3.28 -9.20
CA MET A 126 2.17 4.63 -9.72
C MET A 126 0.99 4.81 -10.69
N PHE A 127 0.34 3.73 -11.12
CA PHE A 127 -0.81 3.74 -12.04
C PHE A 127 -2.14 3.64 -11.30
N GLY A 128 -2.23 2.80 -10.27
CA GLY A 128 -3.47 2.59 -9.51
C GLY A 128 -3.98 3.85 -8.80
N ASN A 129 -5.29 3.92 -8.58
CA ASN A 129 -5.91 4.97 -7.77
C ASN A 129 -5.46 4.80 -6.31
N PRO A 130 -4.82 5.80 -5.68
CA PRO A 130 -4.29 5.65 -4.32
C PRO A 130 -5.38 5.35 -3.29
N THR A 131 -6.59 5.88 -3.47
CA THR A 131 -7.74 5.60 -2.60
C THR A 131 -8.17 4.13 -2.71
N GLU A 132 -8.26 3.59 -3.93
CA GLU A 132 -8.64 2.18 -4.14
C GLU A 132 -7.55 1.22 -3.65
N ILE A 133 -6.28 1.55 -3.88
CA ILE A 133 -5.15 0.80 -3.33
C ILE A 133 -5.27 0.72 -1.80
N GLU A 134 -5.61 1.83 -1.15
CA GLU A 134 -5.70 1.85 0.30
C GLU A 134 -6.90 1.06 0.84
N LEU A 135 -8.07 1.20 0.21
CA LEU A 135 -9.25 0.38 0.52
C LEU A 135 -8.95 -1.12 0.36
N PHE A 136 -8.22 -1.49 -0.71
CA PHE A 136 -7.74 -2.85 -0.92
C PHE A 136 -6.79 -3.28 0.21
N ARG A 137 -5.79 -2.46 0.56
CA ARG A 137 -4.80 -2.79 1.60
C ARG A 137 -5.41 -3.00 2.97
N VAL A 138 -6.40 -2.18 3.34
CA VAL A 138 -7.11 -2.32 4.61
C VAL A 138 -7.96 -3.58 4.60
N SER A 139 -8.79 -3.77 3.58
CA SER A 139 -9.70 -4.91 3.46
C SER A 139 -8.95 -6.24 3.36
N PHE A 140 -7.97 -6.34 2.47
CA PHE A 140 -7.10 -7.51 2.34
C PHE A 140 -6.21 -7.69 3.58
N GLY A 141 -5.78 -6.59 4.20
CA GLY A 141 -5.02 -6.59 5.43
C GLY A 141 -5.75 -7.25 6.61
N SER A 142 -7.06 -7.04 6.72
CA SER A 142 -7.91 -7.68 7.74
C SER A 142 -7.92 -9.20 7.63
N LEU A 143 -7.70 -9.73 6.42
CA LEU A 143 -7.61 -11.16 6.12
C LEU A 143 -6.26 -11.77 6.49
N ARG A 144 -5.27 -10.97 6.88
CA ARG A 144 -3.97 -11.47 7.36
C ARG A 144 -4.00 -11.66 8.88
N ILE A 145 -3.21 -12.62 9.35
CA ILE A 145 -2.90 -12.78 10.76
C ILE A 145 -1.75 -11.84 11.07
N ARG A 146 -2.04 -10.75 11.80
CA ARG A 146 -1.04 -9.72 12.13
C ARG A 146 -0.65 -9.74 13.61
N SER A 147 -1.39 -10.48 14.43
CA SER A 147 -1.20 -10.51 15.87
C SER A 147 -1.55 -11.88 16.46
N VAL A 148 -1.06 -12.15 17.68
CA VAL A 148 -1.41 -13.37 18.42
C VAL A 148 -2.92 -13.48 18.67
N PRO A 149 -3.65 -12.41 19.06
CA PRO A 149 -5.11 -12.45 19.14
C PRO A 149 -5.79 -12.83 17.83
N ASP A 150 -5.32 -12.33 16.68
CA ASP A 150 -5.87 -12.73 15.36
C ASP A 150 -5.69 -14.22 15.10
N LEU A 151 -4.52 -14.75 15.44
CA LEU A 151 -4.21 -16.16 15.28
C LEU A 151 -5.15 -17.01 16.14
N LEU A 152 -5.29 -16.67 17.42
CA LEU A 152 -6.16 -17.37 18.36
C LEU A 152 -7.63 -17.30 17.94
N LEU A 153 -8.09 -16.13 17.48
CA LEU A 153 -9.46 -15.94 17.02
C LEU A 153 -9.76 -16.84 15.81
N ARG A 154 -8.86 -16.88 14.82
CA ARG A 154 -9.04 -17.71 13.62
C ARG A 154 -8.97 -19.20 13.93
N ILE A 155 -8.02 -19.63 14.75
CA ILE A 155 -7.93 -21.02 15.19
C ILE A 155 -9.21 -21.40 15.95
N GLY A 156 -9.67 -20.54 16.87
CA GLY A 156 -10.89 -20.73 17.64
C GLY A 156 -12.13 -20.92 16.76
N MET A 157 -12.31 -20.04 15.77
CA MET A 157 -13.42 -20.13 14.81
C MET A 157 -13.36 -21.41 13.97
N ASN A 158 -12.18 -21.76 13.44
CA ASN A 158 -11.99 -22.99 12.66
C ASN A 158 -12.21 -24.27 13.48
N LEU A 159 -11.73 -24.30 14.72
CA LEU A 159 -11.97 -25.42 15.64
C LEU A 159 -13.44 -25.51 16.05
N GLY A 160 -14.10 -24.37 16.28
CA GLY A 160 -15.54 -24.30 16.55
C GLY A 160 -16.36 -24.89 15.40
N PHE A 161 -16.09 -24.43 14.18
CA PHE A 161 -16.71 -24.98 12.96
C PHE A 161 -16.45 -26.48 12.80
N SER A 162 -15.19 -26.92 12.91
CA SER A 162 -14.82 -28.34 12.77
C SER A 162 -15.51 -29.22 13.81
N TYR A 163 -15.61 -28.73 15.05
CA TYR A 163 -16.32 -29.42 16.11
C TYR A 163 -17.82 -29.54 15.80
N ARG A 164 -18.49 -28.45 15.41
CA ARG A 164 -19.94 -28.50 15.08
C ARG A 164 -20.21 -29.34 13.84
N PHE A 165 -19.36 -29.29 12.84
CA PHE A 165 -19.49 -30.14 11.65
C PHE A 165 -19.34 -31.62 11.98
N LYS A 166 -18.36 -31.99 12.81
CA LYS A 166 -18.23 -33.36 13.35
C LYS A 166 -19.53 -33.80 14.05
N ARG A 167 -20.15 -32.90 14.82
CA ARG A 167 -21.43 -33.17 15.50
C ARG A 167 -22.57 -33.44 14.52
N VAL A 168 -22.63 -32.76 13.38
CA VAL A 168 -23.60 -33.06 12.31
C VAL A 168 -23.41 -34.49 11.82
N VAL A 169 -22.17 -34.90 11.55
CA VAL A 169 -21.86 -36.27 11.07
C VAL A 169 -22.23 -37.31 12.14
N GLU A 170 -21.86 -37.09 13.41
CA GLU A 170 -22.25 -37.95 14.53
C GLU A 170 -23.78 -38.12 14.61
N VAL A 171 -24.53 -37.02 14.44
CA VAL A 171 -26.00 -37.04 14.45
C VAL A 171 -26.54 -37.87 13.28
N LEU A 172 -26.01 -37.70 12.06
CA LEU A 172 -26.46 -38.42 10.88
C LEU A 172 -26.23 -39.93 10.99
N ILE A 173 -25.05 -40.34 11.48
CA ILE A 173 -24.74 -41.75 11.74
C ILE A 173 -25.69 -42.33 12.78
N GLN A 174 -25.99 -41.58 13.84
CA GLN A 174 -26.81 -42.06 14.94
C GLN A 174 -28.30 -42.18 14.57
N ILE A 175 -28.81 -41.27 13.73
CA ILE A 175 -30.17 -41.39 13.16
C ILE A 175 -30.33 -42.69 12.35
N GLN A 176 -29.27 -43.16 11.68
CA GLN A 176 -29.29 -44.41 10.92
C GLN A 176 -29.23 -45.67 11.80
N THR A 177 -28.73 -45.56 13.04
CA THR A 177 -28.41 -46.72 13.88
C THR A 177 -29.35 -46.93 15.06
N GLU A 178 -30.03 -45.90 15.59
CA GLU A 178 -30.88 -46.04 16.79
C GLU A 178 -32.15 -45.18 16.76
N HIS A 179 -33.31 -45.78 17.12
CA HIS A 179 -34.61 -45.10 17.36
C HIS A 179 -34.87 -44.87 18.87
N VAL A 180 -33.88 -44.38 19.62
CA VAL A 180 -34.04 -44.18 21.07
C VAL A 180 -34.58 -42.77 21.36
N LYS A 181 -35.74 -42.69 22.03
CA LYS A 181 -36.24 -41.45 22.65
C LYS A 181 -35.42 -41.17 23.92
N SER A 182 -34.71 -40.04 24.00
CA SER A 182 -34.12 -39.58 25.27
C SER A 182 -34.74 -38.29 25.77
N TYR A 183 -34.72 -38.14 27.09
CA TYR A 183 -35.16 -36.95 27.78
C TYR A 183 -34.02 -35.93 27.87
N GLN A 184 -34.16 -34.80 27.16
CA GLN A 184 -33.23 -33.67 27.21
C GLN A 184 -33.81 -32.56 28.07
N LYS A 185 -32.99 -31.95 28.94
CA LYS A 185 -33.42 -30.81 29.75
C LYS A 185 -33.55 -29.58 28.86
N SER A 186 -34.74 -28.96 28.84
CA SER A 186 -34.98 -27.73 28.09
C SER A 186 -34.23 -26.54 28.68
N VAL A 187 -33.78 -25.63 27.83
CA VAL A 187 -33.21 -24.35 28.23
C VAL A 187 -34.34 -23.44 28.74
N PRO A 188 -34.15 -22.69 29.83
CA PRO A 188 -35.14 -21.72 30.32
C PRO A 188 -35.54 -20.71 29.24
N ARG A 189 -36.84 -20.46 29.06
CA ARG A 189 -37.35 -19.51 28.05
C ARG A 189 -36.88 -18.08 28.27
N SER A 190 -36.59 -17.69 29.51
CA SER A 190 -36.04 -16.36 29.84
C SER A 190 -34.71 -16.08 29.13
N ILE A 191 -33.92 -17.11 28.83
CA ILE A 191 -32.65 -16.97 28.11
C ILE A 191 -32.88 -16.53 26.65
N SER A 192 -34.03 -16.85 26.05
CA SER A 192 -34.36 -16.40 24.69
C SER A 192 -34.35 -14.87 24.57
N LEU A 193 -34.82 -14.17 25.62
CA LEU A 193 -34.82 -12.71 25.65
C LEU A 193 -33.41 -12.14 25.49
N PHE A 194 -32.41 -12.74 26.15
CA PHE A 194 -31.01 -12.31 26.04
C PHE A 194 -30.47 -12.37 24.61
N PHE A 195 -30.75 -13.45 23.87
CA PHE A 195 -30.30 -13.59 22.48
C PHE A 195 -31.05 -12.63 21.54
N ALA A 196 -32.35 -12.41 21.79
CA ALA A 196 -33.14 -11.46 21.04
C ALA A 196 -32.64 -10.01 21.26
N THR A 197 -32.39 -9.61 22.52
CA THR A 197 -31.86 -8.29 22.84
C THR A 197 -30.46 -8.11 22.28
N PHE A 198 -29.57 -9.09 22.45
CA PHE A 198 -28.22 -9.05 21.89
C PHE A 198 -28.21 -8.83 20.36
N GLY A 199 -29.10 -9.52 19.63
CA GLY A 199 -29.20 -9.36 18.18
C GLY A 199 -29.70 -7.98 17.75
N VAL A 200 -30.51 -7.30 18.56
CA VAL A 200 -30.92 -5.91 18.32
C VAL A 200 -29.79 -4.95 18.71
N ASP A 201 -29.18 -5.16 19.87
CA ASP A 201 -28.12 -4.30 20.40
C ASP A 201 -26.91 -4.26 19.47
N ILE A 202 -26.49 -5.40 18.90
CA ILE A 202 -25.35 -5.45 17.96
C ILE A 202 -25.60 -4.57 16.73
N LEU A 203 -26.83 -4.54 16.22
CA LEU A 203 -27.21 -3.71 15.07
C LEU A 203 -27.24 -2.24 15.43
N VAL A 204 -27.85 -1.90 16.57
CA VAL A 204 -27.95 -0.52 17.06
C VAL A 204 -26.56 0.06 17.31
N VAL A 205 -25.70 -0.66 18.04
CA VAL A 205 -24.34 -0.21 18.34
C VAL A 205 -23.51 -0.05 17.07
N THR A 206 -23.60 -1.00 16.13
CA THR A 206 -22.90 -0.90 14.84
C THR A 206 -23.35 0.32 14.04
N TYR A 207 -24.66 0.50 13.93
CA TYR A 207 -25.24 1.62 13.20
C TYR A 207 -24.86 2.98 13.83
N GLN A 208 -24.94 3.08 15.15
CA GLN A 208 -24.54 4.29 15.88
C GLN A 208 -23.04 4.59 15.72
N ALA A 209 -22.17 3.60 15.87
CA ALA A 209 -20.73 3.79 15.70
C ALA A 209 -20.38 4.29 14.28
N ILE A 210 -21.03 3.73 13.25
CA ILE A 210 -20.83 4.13 11.86
C ILE A 210 -21.34 5.56 11.62
N THR A 211 -22.60 5.84 11.97
CA THR A 211 -23.23 7.14 11.70
C THR A 211 -22.55 8.29 12.44
N MET A 212 -22.14 8.08 13.69
CA MET A 212 -21.41 9.08 14.47
C MET A 212 -20.03 9.38 13.86
N SER A 213 -19.28 8.34 13.51
CA SER A 213 -17.94 8.51 12.93
C SER A 213 -18.00 9.16 11.55
N GLN A 214 -18.98 8.78 10.73
CA GLN A 214 -19.25 9.41 9.43
C GLN A 214 -19.57 10.90 9.59
N ALA A 215 -20.37 11.28 10.58
CA ALA A 215 -20.70 12.70 10.81
C ALA A 215 -19.46 13.53 11.14
N ILE A 216 -18.55 12.99 11.97
CA ILE A 216 -17.30 13.66 12.36
C ILE A 216 -16.32 13.73 11.18
N CYS A 217 -16.19 12.67 10.39
CA CYS A 217 -15.24 12.60 9.28
C CYS A 217 -15.75 13.20 7.97
N LYS A 218 -17.05 13.50 7.84
CA LYS A 218 -17.66 14.09 6.63
C LYS A 218 -16.97 15.35 6.10
N PRO A 219 -16.46 16.28 6.94
CA PRO A 219 -15.72 17.45 6.46
C PRO A 219 -14.35 17.14 5.85
N HIS A 220 -13.84 15.91 6.01
CA HIS A 220 -12.50 15.48 5.62
C HIS A 220 -12.54 14.37 4.54
N PRO A 221 -12.91 14.69 3.29
CA PRO A 221 -12.96 13.70 2.20
C PRO A 221 -11.60 13.04 1.91
N GLU A 222 -10.49 13.70 2.25
CA GLU A 222 -9.14 13.16 2.19
C GLU A 222 -8.89 11.99 3.16
N CYS A 223 -9.71 11.85 4.20
CA CYS A 223 -9.67 10.71 5.09
C CYS A 223 -10.46 9.55 4.48
N VAL A 224 -9.81 8.80 3.60
CA VAL A 224 -10.44 7.75 2.79
C VAL A 224 -10.78 6.50 3.59
N VAL A 225 -10.11 6.28 4.73
CA VAL A 225 -10.44 5.21 5.69
C VAL A 225 -10.35 5.77 7.11
N TYR A 226 -11.36 5.48 7.92
CA TYR A 226 -11.44 5.86 9.34
C TYR A 226 -12.10 4.76 10.16
N ALA A 227 -11.78 4.72 11.46
CA ALA A 227 -12.39 3.76 12.40
C ALA A 227 -13.82 4.18 12.76
N TYR A 228 -14.71 3.21 12.96
CA TYR A 228 -16.08 3.46 13.43
C TYR A 228 -16.15 3.27 14.95
N ARG A 229 -16.30 4.36 15.70
CA ARG A 229 -16.32 4.36 17.16
C ARG A 229 -17.58 5.02 17.70
N LEU A 230 -18.07 4.49 18.82
CA LEU A 230 -19.19 5.08 19.57
C LEU A 230 -18.73 6.26 20.46
N LYS A 231 -17.42 6.37 20.71
CA LYS A 231 -16.87 7.38 21.62
C LYS A 231 -16.98 8.78 21.03
N HIS A 232 -17.46 9.73 21.82
CA HIS A 232 -17.46 11.14 21.45
C HIS A 232 -16.00 11.63 21.41
N SER A 233 -15.52 11.93 20.21
CA SER A 233 -14.25 12.59 19.93
C SER A 233 -14.56 13.72 18.98
N GLU A 234 -13.96 14.89 19.18
CA GLU A 234 -14.07 15.99 18.23
C GLU A 234 -13.22 15.71 16.97
N PHE A 235 -12.21 14.84 17.09
CA PHE A 235 -11.32 14.48 16.00
C PHE A 235 -11.81 13.24 15.26
N CYS A 236 -11.79 13.30 13.93
CA CYS A 236 -12.02 12.16 13.06
C CYS A 236 -10.94 11.09 13.33
N PRO A 237 -11.31 9.83 13.67
CA PRO A 237 -10.37 8.74 13.90
C PRO A 237 -9.82 8.21 12.57
N CYS A 238 -9.11 9.07 11.83
CA CYS A 238 -8.60 8.78 10.51
C CYS A 238 -7.54 7.69 10.55
N LYS A 239 -7.66 6.70 9.66
CA LYS A 239 -6.72 5.59 9.50
C LYS A 239 -5.84 5.81 8.27
N ALA A 240 -6.41 6.35 7.19
CA ALA A 240 -5.68 6.65 5.97
C ALA A 240 -6.04 8.02 5.42
N LEU A 241 -5.03 8.89 5.35
CA LEU A 241 -5.10 10.19 4.70
C LEU A 241 -4.48 10.08 3.31
N VAL A 242 -5.30 10.31 2.28
CA VAL A 242 -4.87 10.33 0.87
C VAL A 242 -5.35 11.64 0.25
N ASN A 243 -4.41 12.52 -0.10
CA ASN A 243 -4.73 13.76 -0.79
C ASN A 243 -3.67 14.11 -1.83
N GLY A 244 -4.09 14.55 -3.00
CA GLY A 244 -3.15 15.10 -3.96
C GLY A 244 -3.70 15.28 -5.35
N ASN A 245 -2.94 16.00 -6.18
CA ASN A 245 -3.16 16.06 -7.62
C ASN A 245 -2.06 15.27 -8.33
N ARG A 246 -2.40 14.20 -9.06
CA ARG A 246 -1.41 13.37 -9.76
C ARG A 246 -0.95 13.94 -11.10
N ALA A 247 -1.69 14.90 -11.66
CA ALA A 247 -1.42 15.48 -12.97
C ALA A 247 -1.73 16.99 -12.98
N PRO A 248 -0.93 17.82 -12.26
CA PRO A 248 -1.06 19.28 -12.37
C PRO A 248 -0.90 19.72 -13.83
N LYS A 249 -1.71 20.66 -14.28
CA LYS A 249 -1.76 21.06 -15.70
C LYS A 249 -1.10 22.40 -15.98
N THR A 250 -1.08 23.28 -14.99
CA THR A 250 -0.65 24.67 -15.17
C THR A 250 0.56 25.00 -14.31
N TYR A 251 1.32 26.02 -14.74
CA TYR A 251 2.43 26.54 -13.96
C TYR A 251 1.98 27.08 -12.59
N TYR A 252 0.79 27.70 -12.54
CA TYR A 252 0.21 28.21 -11.31
C TYR A 252 -0.08 27.09 -10.32
N GLU A 253 -0.79 26.02 -10.74
CA GLU A 253 -1.04 24.85 -9.90
C GLU A 253 0.25 24.19 -9.39
N TRP A 254 1.29 24.18 -10.22
CA TRP A 254 2.58 23.61 -9.86
C TRP A 254 3.32 24.44 -8.81
N THR A 255 3.31 25.77 -8.94
CA THR A 255 4.06 26.69 -8.08
C THR A 255 3.31 27.12 -6.83
N HIS A 256 1.98 27.01 -6.84
CA HIS A 256 1.10 27.32 -5.72
C HIS A 256 0.29 26.07 -5.32
N PRO A 257 0.96 24.98 -4.89
CA PRO A 257 0.26 23.81 -4.39
C PRO A 257 -0.53 24.16 -3.12
N VAL A 258 -1.65 23.46 -2.91
CA VAL A 258 -2.47 23.64 -1.71
C VAL A 258 -1.68 23.20 -0.47
N ASP A 259 -1.63 24.05 0.56
CA ASP A 259 -1.03 23.73 1.85
C ASP A 259 -1.82 22.66 2.57
N ALA A 260 -1.12 21.59 2.97
CA ALA A 260 -1.68 20.43 3.65
C ALA A 260 -1.42 20.45 5.16
N THR A 261 -0.69 21.43 5.70
CA THR A 261 -0.24 21.45 7.09
C THR A 261 -1.39 21.35 8.10
N ASP A 262 -2.39 22.24 8.00
CA ASP A 262 -3.54 22.25 8.92
C ASP A 262 -4.43 21.01 8.75
N MET A 263 -4.54 20.50 7.52
CA MET A 263 -5.28 19.28 7.23
C MET A 263 -4.61 18.05 7.86
N VAL A 264 -3.30 17.89 7.68
CA VAL A 264 -2.53 16.79 8.28
C VAL A 264 -2.58 16.90 9.79
N LYS A 265 -2.44 18.11 10.35
CA LYS A 265 -2.58 18.37 11.78
C LYS A 265 -3.95 17.90 12.32
N ALA A 266 -5.04 18.31 11.68
CA ALA A 266 -6.39 17.95 12.11
C ALA A 266 -6.65 16.44 12.07
N LEU A 267 -6.16 15.74 11.04
CA LEU A 267 -6.37 14.30 10.86
C LEU A 267 -5.40 13.42 11.65
N ALA A 268 -4.22 13.96 12.01
CA ALA A 268 -3.28 13.30 12.90
C ALA A 268 -3.67 13.45 14.38
N ALA A 269 -4.48 14.44 14.74
CA ALA A 269 -4.84 14.74 16.14
C ALA A 269 -5.45 13.56 16.91
N ALA A 270 -6.13 12.63 16.23
CA ALA A 270 -6.68 11.43 16.85
C ALA A 270 -5.62 10.35 17.17
N GLY A 271 -4.39 10.46 16.64
CA GLY A 271 -3.30 9.49 16.81
C GLY A 271 -3.54 8.14 16.12
N THR A 272 -4.50 8.06 15.21
CA THR A 272 -4.96 6.80 14.61
C THR A 272 -4.39 6.49 13.22
N LEU A 273 -3.67 7.44 12.60
CA LEU A 273 -3.17 7.29 11.23
C LEU A 273 -2.24 6.09 11.10
N GLU A 274 -2.50 5.27 10.10
CA GLU A 274 -1.65 4.18 9.61
C GLU A 274 -1.04 4.50 8.25
N THR A 275 -1.73 5.32 7.45
CA THR A 275 -1.34 5.71 6.10
C THR A 275 -1.40 7.24 5.93
N LEU A 276 -0.29 7.83 5.48
CA LEU A 276 -0.21 9.22 5.03
C LEU A 276 0.36 9.25 3.61
N GLN A 277 -0.49 9.63 2.65
CA GLN A 277 -0.11 9.79 1.26
C GLN A 277 -0.46 11.19 0.73
N LEU A 278 0.56 11.94 0.34
CA LEU A 278 0.43 13.28 -0.22
C LEU A 278 1.11 13.37 -1.59
N ILE A 279 0.43 13.97 -2.57
CA ILE A 279 0.96 14.18 -3.92
C ILE A 279 0.67 15.63 -4.36
N ASN A 280 1.70 16.41 -4.68
CA ASN A 280 1.55 17.81 -5.09
C ASN A 280 0.71 18.65 -4.10
N ARG A 281 1.07 18.58 -2.83
CA ARG A 281 0.59 19.43 -1.73
C ARG A 281 1.77 20.09 -1.05
N GLN A 282 1.61 21.23 -0.40
CA GLN A 282 2.70 21.78 0.39
C GLN A 282 2.69 21.20 1.79
N LEU A 283 3.81 20.59 2.21
CA LEU A 283 4.06 20.14 3.57
C LEU A 283 5.56 20.26 3.84
N THR A 284 5.99 21.43 4.32
CA THR A 284 7.43 21.74 4.49
C THR A 284 8.05 21.02 5.69
N VAL A 285 7.26 20.78 6.74
CA VAL A 285 7.65 20.09 7.98
C VAL A 285 6.47 19.24 8.46
N PHE A 286 6.74 18.15 9.17
CA PHE A 286 5.67 17.39 9.83
C PHE A 286 5.10 18.12 11.05
N PRO A 287 3.77 18.23 11.17
CA PRO A 287 3.16 18.81 12.36
C PRO A 287 3.37 17.89 13.57
N ASP A 288 3.50 18.46 14.77
CA ASP A 288 3.76 17.73 16.01
C ASP A 288 2.70 16.65 16.32
N GLU A 289 1.45 16.86 15.92
CA GLU A 289 0.36 15.89 16.07
C GLU A 289 0.65 14.56 15.37
N LEU A 290 1.43 14.58 14.28
CA LEU A 290 1.80 13.36 13.55
C LEU A 290 2.69 12.43 14.39
N ARG A 291 3.43 12.96 15.38
CA ARG A 291 4.21 12.16 16.33
C ARG A 291 3.34 11.17 17.11
N GLY A 292 2.10 11.53 17.43
CA GLY A 292 1.16 10.67 18.16
C GLY A 292 0.66 9.47 17.35
N CYS A 293 0.95 9.41 16.05
CA CYS A 293 0.51 8.33 15.17
C CYS A 293 1.48 7.14 15.19
N HIS A 294 1.65 6.50 16.36
CA HIS A 294 2.59 5.37 16.56
C HIS A 294 2.28 4.11 15.72
N ASN A 295 1.12 4.07 15.06
CA ASN A 295 0.72 2.97 14.18
C ASN A 295 0.91 3.28 12.69
N LEU A 296 1.63 4.36 12.36
CA LEU A 296 1.96 4.72 10.98
C LEU A 296 2.81 3.61 10.33
N LYS A 297 2.29 3.03 9.25
CA LYS A 297 2.92 1.94 8.47
C LYS A 297 3.32 2.40 7.08
N TYR A 298 2.62 3.38 6.52
CA TYR A 298 2.84 3.84 5.16
C TYR A 298 2.93 5.36 5.10
N LEU A 299 4.09 5.85 4.67
CA LEU A 299 4.36 7.26 4.44
C LEU A 299 4.83 7.46 3.00
N SER A 300 4.06 8.18 2.20
CA SER A 300 4.39 8.50 0.80
C SER A 300 4.13 9.98 0.53
N ILE A 301 5.19 10.74 0.33
CA ILE A 301 5.14 12.18 0.12
C ILE A 301 5.85 12.49 -1.18
N VAL A 302 5.09 12.90 -2.19
CA VAL A 302 5.60 13.10 -3.55
C VAL A 302 5.36 14.54 -3.98
N ASN A 303 6.43 15.23 -4.37
CA ASN A 303 6.40 16.62 -4.82
C ASN A 303 5.80 17.59 -3.78
N CYS A 304 6.08 17.38 -2.49
CA CYS A 304 5.48 18.18 -1.41
C CYS A 304 6.39 19.23 -0.74
N ALA A 305 7.60 19.43 -1.27
CA ALA A 305 8.55 20.43 -0.80
C ALA A 305 8.92 20.32 0.69
N ILE A 306 8.95 19.10 1.22
CA ILE A 306 9.42 18.84 2.59
C ILE A 306 10.91 19.15 2.72
N GLU A 307 11.28 19.95 3.71
CA GLU A 307 12.64 20.48 3.88
C GLU A 307 13.41 19.77 5.02
N GLU A 308 12.69 19.29 6.02
CA GLU A 308 13.25 18.56 7.15
C GLU A 308 12.25 17.52 7.70
N LEU A 309 12.80 16.46 8.27
CA LEU A 309 12.05 15.54 9.12
C LEU A 309 12.39 15.88 10.57
N PRO A 310 11.39 16.00 11.46
CA PRO A 310 11.66 16.26 12.87
C PRO A 310 12.39 15.07 13.52
N VAL A 311 13.19 15.35 14.55
CA VAL A 311 14.02 14.34 15.25
C VAL A 311 13.18 13.15 15.73
N TRP A 312 11.95 13.39 16.19
CA TRP A 312 11.03 12.35 16.67
C TRP A 312 10.53 11.42 15.57
N ALA A 313 10.82 11.66 14.28
CA ALA A 313 10.42 10.76 13.19
C ALA A 313 11.04 9.34 13.32
N ASN A 314 12.10 9.20 14.11
CA ASN A 314 12.67 7.90 14.48
C ASN A 314 11.76 7.05 15.40
N GLU A 315 10.70 7.63 15.99
CA GLU A 315 9.72 6.93 16.84
C GLU A 315 8.69 6.11 16.03
N PHE A 316 8.75 6.15 14.69
CA PHE A 316 7.86 5.39 13.82
C PHE A 316 8.28 3.92 13.64
N HIS A 317 8.32 3.19 14.74
CA HIS A 317 8.79 1.79 14.80
C HIS A 317 8.00 0.79 13.94
N LYS A 318 6.75 1.14 13.55
CA LYS A 318 5.87 0.31 12.71
C LYS A 318 5.89 0.70 11.24
N LEU A 319 6.73 1.65 10.84
CA LEU A 319 6.79 2.12 9.47
C LEU A 319 7.32 1.01 8.56
N GLU A 320 6.51 0.56 7.61
CA GLU A 320 6.86 -0.50 6.66
C GLU A 320 7.35 0.09 5.32
N PHE A 321 6.84 1.27 4.97
CA PHE A 321 7.07 1.92 3.68
C PHE A 321 7.30 3.41 3.84
N LEU A 322 8.45 3.87 3.36
CA LEU A 322 8.85 5.27 3.33
C LEU A 322 9.21 5.68 1.90
N GLN A 323 8.42 6.57 1.31
CA GLN A 323 8.74 7.22 0.05
C GLN A 323 8.69 8.73 0.23
N ILE A 324 9.80 9.40 -0.01
CA ILE A 324 9.85 10.86 -0.08
C ILE A 324 10.48 11.27 -1.40
N GLU A 325 9.71 12.01 -2.20
CA GLU A 325 10.20 12.62 -3.42
C GLU A 325 10.05 14.13 -3.34
N GLY A 326 11.17 14.82 -3.51
CA GLY A 326 11.25 16.27 -3.54
C GLY A 326 10.44 16.88 -4.70
N LYS A 327 10.30 18.20 -4.64
CA LYS A 327 9.66 19.02 -5.67
C LYS A 327 10.71 19.83 -6.43
N VAL A 328 10.61 19.86 -7.76
CA VAL A 328 11.50 20.69 -8.59
C VAL A 328 11.28 22.17 -8.24
N GLY A 329 12.37 22.89 -7.98
CA GLY A 329 12.35 24.31 -7.62
C GLY A 329 12.17 24.59 -6.12
N SER A 330 12.12 23.56 -5.27
CA SER A 330 12.06 23.69 -3.81
C SER A 330 13.39 23.27 -3.16
N ASN A 331 13.63 23.67 -1.91
CA ASN A 331 14.85 23.30 -1.18
C ASN A 331 14.95 21.78 -0.96
N ASN A 332 13.81 21.12 -0.71
CA ASN A 332 13.71 19.69 -0.41
C ASN A 332 14.58 19.26 0.79
N LEU A 333 14.51 17.98 1.17
CA LEU A 333 15.28 17.45 2.29
C LEU A 333 16.79 17.66 2.15
N GLY A 334 17.40 18.07 3.26
CA GLY A 334 18.85 17.92 3.49
C GLY A 334 19.20 16.52 4.00
N ASN A 335 20.35 16.41 4.66
CA ASN A 335 20.72 15.18 5.35
C ASN A 335 19.74 14.87 6.48
N PHE A 336 19.48 13.58 6.69
CA PHE A 336 18.71 13.12 7.83
C PHE A 336 19.52 13.20 9.12
N GLU A 337 18.80 13.25 10.24
CA GLU A 337 19.38 12.98 11.55
C GLU A 337 20.00 11.58 11.59
N THR A 338 21.14 11.45 12.26
CA THR A 338 21.92 10.21 12.27
C THR A 338 21.18 9.03 12.90
N SER A 339 20.22 9.31 13.78
CA SER A 339 19.39 8.34 14.48
C SER A 339 18.08 7.99 13.76
N LEU A 340 17.81 8.54 12.56
CA LEU A 340 16.50 8.36 11.91
C LEU A 340 16.13 6.88 11.75
N PHE A 341 17.05 6.05 11.26
CA PHE A 341 16.82 4.62 11.01
C PHE A 341 17.36 3.71 12.12
N SER A 342 17.66 4.24 13.31
CA SER A 342 18.29 3.43 14.37
C SER A 342 17.37 2.37 14.99
N ASP A 343 16.05 2.55 14.89
CA ASP A 343 15.04 1.62 15.45
C ASP A 343 13.77 1.56 14.58
N MET A 344 13.94 1.06 13.36
CA MET A 344 12.86 0.88 12.38
C MET A 344 12.76 -0.59 11.92
N PRO A 345 12.46 -1.53 12.83
CA PRO A 345 12.54 -2.96 12.55
C PRO A 345 11.54 -3.43 11.48
N GLU A 346 10.43 -2.73 11.26
CA GLU A 346 9.42 -3.09 10.27
C GLU A 346 9.66 -2.50 8.88
N LEU A 347 10.66 -1.61 8.72
CA LEU A 347 10.91 -0.89 7.47
C LEU A 347 11.37 -1.86 6.38
N ARG A 348 10.60 -1.93 5.29
CA ARG A 348 10.85 -2.83 4.14
C ARG A 348 11.13 -2.07 2.86
N TYR A 349 10.63 -0.84 2.73
CA TYR A 349 10.74 -0.08 1.49
C TYR A 349 11.20 1.35 1.79
N LEU A 350 12.36 1.73 1.25
CA LEU A 350 12.91 3.07 1.32
C LEU A 350 13.12 3.62 -0.09
N GLN A 351 12.39 4.68 -0.43
CA GLN A 351 12.59 5.43 -1.67
C GLN A 351 12.80 6.90 -1.38
N LEU A 352 13.90 7.43 -1.89
CA LEU A 352 14.23 8.85 -1.81
C LEU A 352 14.53 9.39 -3.20
N GLY A 353 14.05 10.59 -3.50
CA GLY A 353 14.41 11.20 -4.76
C GLY A 353 14.27 12.70 -4.84
N LEU A 354 15.06 13.31 -5.73
CA LEU A 354 15.09 14.75 -5.95
C LEU A 354 15.50 15.58 -4.70
N HIS A 355 16.42 15.05 -3.90
CA HIS A 355 16.98 15.74 -2.72
C HIS A 355 18.43 16.15 -2.99
N GLN A 356 18.62 17.34 -3.60
CA GLN A 356 19.94 17.81 -4.03
C GLN A 356 20.88 18.16 -2.86
N ARG A 357 20.31 18.52 -1.71
CA ARG A 357 21.06 18.88 -0.48
C ARG A 357 21.51 17.68 0.35
N MET A 358 21.03 16.48 0.03
CA MET A 358 21.38 15.27 0.75
C MET A 358 22.69 14.70 0.20
N THR A 359 23.72 14.67 1.03
CA THR A 359 25.08 14.21 0.68
C THR A 359 25.39 12.81 1.19
N HIS A 360 24.72 12.37 2.25
CA HIS A 360 24.87 11.03 2.81
C HIS A 360 23.55 10.56 3.42
N LEU A 361 23.42 9.25 3.61
CA LEU A 361 22.34 8.63 4.36
C LEU A 361 22.87 8.15 5.72
N PRO A 362 22.06 8.19 6.79
CA PRO A 362 22.42 7.58 8.05
C PRO A 362 22.50 6.04 7.93
N SER A 363 23.08 5.39 8.94
CA SER A 363 23.17 3.92 8.96
C SER A 363 21.79 3.28 8.87
N LEU A 364 21.70 2.16 8.13
CA LEU A 364 20.49 1.36 7.95
C LEU A 364 20.43 0.15 8.90
N ASP A 365 21.35 0.03 9.86
CA ASP A 365 21.47 -1.15 10.74
C ASP A 365 20.23 -1.39 11.61
N GLY A 366 19.50 -0.33 11.96
CA GLY A 366 18.22 -0.43 12.68
C GLY A 366 17.02 -0.79 11.81
N ALA A 367 17.22 -1.03 10.51
CA ALA A 367 16.22 -1.47 9.55
C ALA A 367 16.59 -2.84 8.91
N PRO A 368 16.70 -3.92 9.71
CA PRO A 368 17.20 -5.23 9.24
C PRO A 368 16.28 -5.93 8.24
N ASN A 369 15.00 -5.54 8.17
CA ASN A 369 14.01 -6.10 7.24
C ASN A 369 13.89 -5.30 5.94
N LEU A 370 14.82 -4.37 5.67
CA LEU A 370 14.80 -3.56 4.46
C LEU A 370 14.94 -4.44 3.23
N TYR A 371 13.93 -4.40 2.37
CA TYR A 371 13.79 -5.23 1.18
C TYR A 371 14.09 -4.47 -0.12
N CYS A 372 13.82 -3.16 -0.13
CA CYS A 372 13.97 -2.34 -1.31
C CYS A 372 14.56 -0.97 -0.96
N LEU A 373 15.63 -0.61 -1.66
CA LEU A 373 16.27 0.71 -1.61
C LEU A 373 16.26 1.35 -3.00
N ILE A 374 15.62 2.50 -3.14
CA ILE A 374 15.55 3.26 -4.39
C ILE A 374 16.02 4.68 -4.16
N LEU A 375 17.06 5.10 -4.88
CA LEU A 375 17.57 6.47 -4.86
C LEU A 375 17.48 7.05 -6.27
N ALA A 376 16.74 8.14 -6.44
CA ALA A 376 16.46 8.70 -7.76
C ALA A 376 16.72 10.21 -7.82
N ARG A 377 17.59 10.68 -8.73
CA ARG A 377 17.97 12.10 -8.87
C ARG A 377 18.58 12.67 -7.58
N MET A 378 19.35 11.86 -6.88
CA MET A 378 20.11 12.27 -5.70
C MET A 378 21.45 12.83 -6.18
N GLN A 379 21.48 14.11 -6.51
CA GLN A 379 22.71 14.72 -7.02
C GLN A 379 23.74 14.95 -5.92
N GLY A 380 23.37 15.11 -4.65
CA GLY A 380 24.36 15.35 -3.59
C GLY A 380 25.08 14.10 -3.09
N ILE A 381 24.51 12.90 -3.31
CA ILE A 381 24.99 11.68 -2.66
C ILE A 381 26.27 11.15 -3.30
N THR A 382 27.29 10.89 -2.48
CA THR A 382 28.62 10.44 -2.94
C THR A 382 28.93 8.99 -2.58
N GLU A 383 28.28 8.45 -1.55
CA GLU A 383 28.44 7.09 -1.06
C GLU A 383 27.12 6.56 -0.45
N LEU A 384 27.01 5.23 -0.33
CA LEU A 384 25.91 4.58 0.39
C LEU A 384 26.38 4.12 1.78
N PRO A 385 25.48 4.07 2.77
CA PRO A 385 25.79 3.52 4.09
C PRO A 385 26.06 2.02 3.99
N SER A 386 26.73 1.44 4.99
CA SER A 386 27.00 0.00 5.06
C SER A 386 25.73 -0.84 4.86
N LEU A 387 25.87 -1.95 4.14
CA LEU A 387 24.79 -2.91 3.87
C LEU A 387 24.96 -4.22 4.66
N THR A 388 25.90 -4.27 5.61
CA THR A 388 26.26 -5.47 6.38
C THR A 388 25.09 -6.11 7.13
N HIS A 389 24.12 -5.30 7.57
CA HIS A 389 22.96 -5.76 8.32
C HIS A 389 21.66 -5.78 7.50
N ALA A 390 21.72 -5.46 6.20
CA ALA A 390 20.58 -5.39 5.30
C ALA A 390 20.36 -6.70 4.52
N SER A 391 20.48 -7.85 5.17
CA SER A 391 20.50 -9.18 4.50
C SER A 391 19.20 -9.59 3.78
N GLN A 392 18.11 -8.82 3.95
CA GLN A 392 16.83 -9.02 3.27
C GLN A 392 16.70 -8.16 2.00
N LEU A 393 17.74 -7.39 1.63
CA LEU A 393 17.70 -6.42 0.55
C LEU A 393 17.76 -7.12 -0.82
N ASP A 394 16.61 -7.25 -1.47
CA ASP A 394 16.48 -7.92 -2.77
C ASP A 394 16.55 -6.94 -3.96
N ARG A 395 16.21 -5.67 -3.74
CA ARG A 395 16.07 -4.66 -4.79
C ARG A 395 16.85 -3.39 -4.47
N VAL A 396 17.80 -3.05 -5.33
CA VAL A 396 18.53 -1.78 -5.28
C VAL A 396 18.44 -1.08 -6.63
N GLU A 397 17.86 0.13 -6.65
CA GLU A 397 17.74 0.95 -7.86
C GLU A 397 18.39 2.32 -7.62
N LEU A 398 19.40 2.64 -8.42
CA LEU A 398 20.16 3.89 -8.36
C LEU A 398 19.97 4.63 -9.68
N THR A 399 19.09 5.63 -9.70
CA THR A 399 18.71 6.34 -10.92
C THR A 399 19.20 7.77 -10.91
N MET A 400 19.94 8.20 -11.93
CA MET A 400 20.45 9.58 -12.06
C MET A 400 21.19 10.06 -10.78
N VAL A 401 22.08 9.24 -10.22
CA VAL A 401 22.87 9.55 -9.01
C VAL A 401 24.31 9.93 -9.38
N LYS A 402 24.43 11.00 -10.21
CA LYS A 402 25.66 11.38 -10.91
C LYS A 402 26.93 11.29 -10.05
N HIS A 403 26.92 11.86 -8.84
CA HIS A 403 28.13 12.00 -8.01
C HIS A 403 28.43 10.78 -7.13
N LEU A 404 27.64 9.70 -7.22
CA LEU A 404 27.90 8.46 -6.47
C LEU A 404 29.19 7.82 -6.98
N ALA A 405 30.24 7.84 -6.15
CA ALA A 405 31.59 7.45 -6.55
C ALA A 405 31.85 5.95 -6.36
N TRP A 406 31.26 5.34 -5.36
CA TRP A 406 31.40 3.91 -5.06
C TRP A 406 30.19 3.44 -4.23
N ILE A 407 30.02 2.13 -4.11
CA ILE A 407 29.02 1.51 -3.23
C ILE A 407 29.71 0.47 -2.33
N PRO A 408 29.21 0.24 -1.09
CA PRO A 408 29.75 -0.76 -0.20
C PRO A 408 29.60 -2.16 -0.79
N ASP A 409 30.35 -3.10 -0.22
CA ASP A 409 30.32 -4.49 -0.64
C ASP A 409 28.90 -5.08 -0.59
N MET A 410 28.54 -5.79 -1.65
CA MET A 410 27.24 -6.42 -1.82
C MET A 410 27.22 -7.90 -1.43
N GLU A 411 28.36 -8.49 -1.00
CA GLU A 411 28.39 -9.86 -0.44
C GLU A 411 27.29 -10.11 0.63
N PRO A 412 27.02 -9.20 1.59
CA PRO A 412 26.03 -9.46 2.65
C PRO A 412 24.57 -9.56 2.20
N ILE A 413 24.27 -9.17 0.95
CA ILE A 413 22.90 -9.01 0.43
C ILE A 413 22.60 -9.93 -0.77
N ASP A 414 23.44 -10.95 -1.02
CA ASP A 414 23.20 -11.96 -2.05
C ASP A 414 22.22 -13.06 -1.53
N PRO A 415 21.16 -13.45 -2.28
CA PRO A 415 20.90 -13.11 -3.67
C PRO A 415 19.92 -11.96 -3.93
N LEU A 416 20.43 -10.88 -4.56
CA LEU A 416 19.57 -9.83 -5.15
C LEU A 416 18.71 -10.37 -6.28
N VAL A 417 17.46 -9.90 -6.32
CA VAL A 417 16.48 -10.15 -7.39
C VAL A 417 16.52 -9.03 -8.43
N HIS A 418 16.83 -7.80 -8.03
CA HIS A 418 16.86 -6.65 -8.93
C HIS A 418 17.96 -5.65 -8.57
N PHE A 419 18.80 -5.33 -9.55
CA PHE A 419 19.80 -4.28 -9.44
C PHE A 419 19.79 -3.42 -10.69
N ALA A 420 19.82 -2.10 -10.51
CA ALA A 420 19.92 -1.15 -11.61
C ALA A 420 20.72 0.09 -11.21
N VAL A 421 21.58 0.54 -12.12
CA VAL A 421 22.27 1.85 -12.06
C VAL A 421 21.91 2.60 -13.34
N TYR A 422 20.71 3.17 -13.35
CA TYR A 422 20.10 3.75 -14.54
C TYR A 422 20.51 5.22 -14.73
N GLN A 423 20.89 5.58 -15.96
CA GLN A 423 21.44 6.89 -16.33
C GLN A 423 22.69 7.31 -15.53
N GLY A 424 23.51 6.31 -15.20
CA GLY A 424 24.90 6.43 -14.78
C GLY A 424 25.20 7.16 -13.46
N ALA A 425 26.44 6.98 -13.02
CA ALA A 425 27.07 7.58 -11.85
C ALA A 425 28.60 7.54 -12.04
N TYR A 426 29.36 8.28 -11.23
CA TYR A 426 30.82 8.25 -11.29
C TYR A 426 31.40 6.84 -11.12
N LEU A 427 30.78 5.99 -10.29
CA LEU A 427 31.17 4.58 -10.13
C LEU A 427 31.24 3.78 -11.45
N CYS A 428 30.53 4.23 -12.50
CA CYS A 428 30.53 3.55 -13.80
C CYS A 428 31.81 3.79 -14.61
N CYS A 429 32.64 4.77 -14.24
CA CYS A 429 33.78 5.19 -15.05
C CYS A 429 34.98 5.71 -14.25
N ASN A 430 34.89 5.87 -12.93
CA ASN A 430 35.99 6.35 -12.09
C ASN A 430 36.96 5.24 -11.64
N GLY A 431 36.81 4.01 -12.14
CA GLY A 431 37.64 2.86 -11.75
C GLY A 431 37.08 1.98 -10.63
N PHE A 432 35.89 2.28 -10.10
CA PHE A 432 35.19 1.41 -9.14
C PHE A 432 35.01 -0.02 -9.68
N LEU A 433 34.52 -0.14 -10.92
CA LEU A 433 34.32 -1.42 -11.63
C LEU A 433 35.60 -1.97 -12.30
N GLY A 434 36.76 -1.40 -12.03
CA GLY A 434 38.04 -1.80 -12.61
C GLY A 434 38.75 -0.65 -13.32
N THR A 435 38.54 -0.48 -14.64
CA THR A 435 39.23 0.56 -15.42
C THR A 435 38.59 1.93 -15.26
N CYS A 436 39.42 2.94 -15.02
CA CYS A 436 38.98 4.33 -15.02
C CYS A 436 38.97 4.89 -16.45
N ASP A 437 37.82 5.42 -16.88
CA ASP A 437 37.60 6.07 -18.17
C ASP A 437 36.97 7.46 -17.98
N LEU A 438 37.82 8.48 -17.83
CA LEU A 438 37.40 9.88 -17.68
C LEU A 438 36.89 10.49 -19.00
N THR A 439 36.96 9.76 -20.13
CA THR A 439 36.37 10.22 -21.40
C THR A 439 34.84 10.00 -21.43
N ASN A 440 34.33 9.15 -20.54
CA ASN A 440 32.91 8.90 -20.39
C ASN A 440 32.18 10.20 -19.98
N PRO A 441 31.07 10.58 -20.64
CA PRO A 441 30.30 11.78 -20.30
C PRO A 441 29.86 11.86 -18.84
N PHE A 442 29.65 10.72 -18.17
CA PHE A 442 29.33 10.66 -16.75
C PHE A 442 30.46 11.17 -15.87
N CYS A 443 31.71 10.92 -16.25
CA CYS A 443 32.92 11.23 -15.49
C CYS A 443 33.60 12.54 -15.91
N LYS A 444 32.93 13.34 -16.75
CA LYS A 444 33.31 14.75 -16.95
C LYS A 444 33.12 15.44 -15.59
N ASP A 445 34.24 15.83 -14.96
CA ASP A 445 34.32 16.44 -13.62
C ASP A 445 34.59 15.50 -12.42
N THR A 446 35.08 14.27 -12.63
CA THR A 446 35.62 13.42 -11.53
C THR A 446 37.07 13.01 -11.77
N THR A 447 37.74 12.52 -10.72
CA THR A 447 39.04 11.83 -10.80
C THR A 447 38.86 10.32 -10.66
N CYS A 448 39.89 9.57 -11.02
CA CYS A 448 39.92 8.12 -10.76
C CYS A 448 40.01 7.83 -9.27
N LEU A 449 39.47 6.69 -8.83
CA LEU A 449 39.62 6.20 -7.47
C LEU A 449 41.07 5.77 -7.22
N ASP A 450 41.73 6.44 -6.27
CA ASP A 450 43.09 6.11 -5.83
C ASP A 450 43.09 5.04 -4.72
N ASP A 451 42.02 4.99 -3.92
CA ASP A 451 41.89 4.05 -2.80
C ASP A 451 41.45 2.66 -3.29
N ALA A 452 42.29 1.65 -3.04
CA ALA A 452 41.99 0.27 -3.38
C ALA A 452 40.82 -0.32 -2.57
N SER A 453 40.56 0.18 -1.35
CA SER A 453 39.45 -0.28 -0.50
C SER A 453 38.07 0.13 -1.02
N GLN A 454 38.02 1.16 -1.87
CA GLN A 454 36.80 1.65 -2.48
C GLN A 454 36.48 0.96 -3.81
N LYS A 455 37.33 0.06 -4.30
CA LYS A 455 37.07 -0.70 -5.53
C LYS A 455 36.08 -1.83 -5.28
N ALA A 456 35.29 -2.17 -6.29
CA ALA A 456 34.33 -3.25 -6.19
C ALA A 456 35.03 -4.58 -5.85
N THR A 457 34.47 -5.30 -4.88
CA THR A 457 34.85 -6.68 -4.55
C THR A 457 34.47 -7.64 -5.69
N THR A 458 34.97 -8.88 -5.62
CA THR A 458 34.65 -9.89 -6.64
C THR A 458 33.14 -10.17 -6.66
N GLU A 459 32.53 -10.21 -5.48
CA GLU A 459 31.13 -10.46 -5.22
C GLU A 459 30.29 -9.30 -5.77
N THR A 460 30.68 -8.05 -5.50
CA THR A 460 30.03 -6.87 -6.07
C THR A 460 30.11 -6.84 -7.60
N LEU A 461 31.28 -7.16 -8.19
CA LEU A 461 31.42 -7.26 -9.64
C LEU A 461 30.53 -8.35 -10.25
N GLN A 462 30.32 -9.48 -9.56
CA GLN A 462 29.39 -10.51 -10.00
C GLN A 462 27.94 -9.99 -10.05
N VAL A 463 27.53 -9.14 -9.11
CA VAL A 463 26.20 -8.50 -9.16
C VAL A 463 26.06 -7.61 -10.41
N PHE A 464 27.04 -6.76 -10.70
CA PHE A 464 27.03 -5.93 -11.91
C PHE A 464 26.95 -6.79 -13.19
N ASN A 465 27.68 -7.90 -13.24
CA ASN A 465 27.65 -8.83 -14.38
C ASN A 465 26.34 -9.64 -14.48
N LYS A 466 25.65 -9.90 -13.35
CA LYS A 466 24.35 -10.57 -13.29
C LYS A 466 23.24 -9.69 -13.87
N PHE A 467 23.36 -8.37 -13.74
CA PHE A 467 22.38 -7.39 -14.22
C PHE A 467 22.99 -6.45 -15.28
N PRO A 468 23.42 -6.97 -16.45
CA PRO A 468 24.11 -6.16 -17.45
C PRO A 468 23.18 -5.14 -18.15
N ILE A 469 21.87 -5.39 -18.12
CA ILE A 469 20.83 -4.50 -18.63
C ILE A 469 20.37 -3.60 -17.49
N GLY A 470 20.37 -2.27 -17.68
CA GLY A 470 19.98 -1.30 -16.66
C GLY A 470 21.09 -0.86 -15.71
N VAL A 471 22.35 -1.25 -15.95
CA VAL A 471 23.51 -0.81 -15.17
C VAL A 471 24.47 -0.03 -16.06
N CYS A 472 24.84 1.18 -15.63
CA CYS A 472 25.79 2.07 -16.31
C CYS A 472 25.43 2.37 -17.78
N GLU A 473 24.13 2.38 -18.10
CA GLU A 473 23.63 2.74 -19.42
C GLU A 473 23.90 4.22 -19.76
N PRO A 474 24.22 4.56 -21.02
CA PRO A 474 24.54 5.91 -21.44
C PRO A 474 23.36 6.88 -21.23
N TYR A 475 23.67 8.11 -20.80
CA TYR A 475 22.67 9.16 -20.60
C TYR A 475 22.08 9.60 -21.93
N SER A 476 20.76 9.68 -22.02
CA SER A 476 20.05 10.12 -23.22
C SER A 476 20.19 11.63 -23.49
N GLY A 477 20.73 12.43 -22.55
CA GLY A 477 20.99 13.86 -22.77
C GLY A 477 19.77 14.77 -22.54
N PHE A 478 18.57 14.21 -22.33
CA PHE A 478 17.34 14.99 -22.29
C PHE A 478 16.96 15.41 -20.87
N SER A 479 16.81 16.72 -20.65
CA SER A 479 16.29 17.23 -19.39
C SER A 479 14.78 17.02 -19.33
N GLN A 480 14.35 16.13 -18.42
CA GLN A 480 12.93 15.92 -18.09
C GLN A 480 12.44 16.87 -16.99
N THR A 481 13.19 17.95 -16.72
CA THR A 481 12.86 18.90 -15.65
C THR A 481 11.88 19.95 -16.17
N PRO A 482 10.69 20.12 -15.56
CA PRO A 482 9.73 21.11 -15.99
C PRO A 482 10.26 22.54 -15.78
N THR A 483 10.01 23.41 -16.76
CA THR A 483 10.32 24.84 -16.75
C THR A 483 9.05 25.61 -17.10
N THR A 484 9.00 26.91 -16.79
CA THR A 484 7.86 27.75 -17.16
C THR A 484 7.53 27.63 -18.66
N THR A 485 8.56 27.67 -19.51
CA THR A 485 8.41 27.55 -20.97
C THR A 485 7.85 26.18 -21.36
N THR A 486 8.40 25.08 -20.85
CA THR A 486 7.95 23.73 -21.22
C THR A 486 6.53 23.43 -20.75
N ILE A 487 6.10 24.03 -19.64
CA ILE A 487 4.71 23.93 -19.14
C ILE A 487 3.77 24.75 -20.04
N GLN A 488 4.13 25.99 -20.38
CA GLN A 488 3.32 26.87 -21.22
C GLN A 488 3.13 26.31 -22.63
N MET A 489 4.12 25.61 -23.19
CA MET A 489 3.99 24.92 -24.49
C MET A 489 2.83 23.93 -24.52
N CYS A 490 2.48 23.32 -23.38
CA CYS A 490 1.42 22.33 -23.30
C CYS A 490 0.03 22.93 -23.11
N ASP A 491 -0.06 24.15 -22.55
CA ASP A 491 -1.33 24.85 -22.33
C ASP A 491 -2.40 23.97 -21.65
N GLY A 492 -1.97 23.10 -20.72
CA GLY A 492 -2.85 22.18 -20.01
C GLY A 492 -3.41 21.01 -20.83
N VAL A 493 -2.99 20.84 -22.08
CA VAL A 493 -3.46 19.77 -22.98
C VAL A 493 -2.46 18.60 -23.01
N PRO A 494 -2.83 17.41 -22.50
CA PRO A 494 -1.96 16.25 -22.49
C PRO A 494 -1.75 15.70 -23.91
N PHE A 495 -0.62 15.02 -24.13
CA PHE A 495 -0.26 14.34 -25.38
C PHE A 495 -0.11 15.23 -26.62
N ARG A 496 -0.36 16.54 -26.50
CA ARG A 496 -0.05 17.55 -27.50
C ARG A 496 1.42 17.48 -27.90
N GLN A 497 1.67 17.67 -29.20
CA GLN A 497 3.01 17.81 -29.74
C GLN A 497 3.64 19.12 -29.27
N CYS A 498 4.87 19.05 -28.78
CA CYS A 498 5.67 20.21 -28.40
C CYS A 498 7.08 20.12 -29.02
N GLN A 499 7.82 21.23 -28.99
CA GLN A 499 9.13 21.31 -29.66
C GLN A 499 10.12 22.04 -28.76
N LEU A 500 11.33 21.48 -28.61
CA LEU A 500 12.44 22.09 -27.89
C LEU A 500 13.69 22.22 -28.77
N PRO A 501 14.57 23.20 -28.50
CA PRO A 501 15.87 23.26 -29.13
C PRO A 501 16.68 22.00 -28.83
N GLY A 502 17.29 21.40 -29.85
CA GLY A 502 18.14 20.22 -29.69
C GLY A 502 19.57 20.54 -29.27
N LEU A 503 20.36 19.48 -29.07
CA LEU A 503 21.77 19.59 -28.64
C LEU A 503 22.68 20.19 -29.73
N GLN A 504 22.25 20.16 -30.98
CA GLN A 504 22.97 20.76 -32.11
C GLN A 504 22.36 22.13 -32.44
N ALA A 505 23.20 23.08 -32.85
CA ALA A 505 22.71 24.39 -33.26
C ALA A 505 21.68 24.25 -34.39
N ASN A 506 20.52 24.89 -34.21
CA ASN A 506 19.37 24.86 -35.13
C ASN A 506 18.65 23.50 -35.28
N SER A 507 18.92 22.50 -34.43
CA SER A 507 18.08 21.29 -34.40
C SER A 507 16.87 21.49 -33.50
N ILE A 508 15.74 20.88 -33.88
CA ILE A 508 14.50 20.87 -33.11
C ILE A 508 14.21 19.43 -32.72
N ILE A 509 13.90 19.21 -31.46
CA ILE A 509 13.49 17.92 -30.91
C ILE A 509 12.00 17.97 -30.66
N VAL A 510 11.28 17.01 -31.23
CA VAL A 510 9.85 16.81 -30.97
C VAL A 510 9.68 16.16 -29.61
N GLY A 511 8.77 16.70 -28.81
CA GLY A 511 8.35 16.15 -27.54
C GLY A 511 6.83 15.98 -27.48
N MET A 512 6.39 15.41 -26.36
CA MET A 512 5.00 15.20 -26.01
C MET A 512 4.72 15.84 -24.66
N CYS A 513 3.55 16.48 -24.53
CA CYS A 513 3.07 16.97 -23.26
C CYS A 513 2.70 15.82 -22.34
N TYR A 514 3.47 15.62 -21.27
CA TYR A 514 3.38 14.44 -20.40
C TYR A 514 3.68 14.77 -18.93
N ASN A 515 2.90 14.20 -18.01
CA ASN A 515 3.13 14.31 -16.56
C ASN A 515 4.19 13.28 -16.10
N HIS A 516 5.46 13.60 -16.28
CA HIS A 516 6.55 12.74 -15.81
C HIS A 516 6.62 12.69 -14.28
N ARG A 517 6.62 11.49 -13.67
CA ARG A 517 6.72 11.28 -12.22
C ARG A 517 5.71 12.09 -11.37
N MET A 518 4.47 12.15 -11.84
CA MET A 518 3.41 12.95 -11.20
C MET A 518 3.76 14.45 -11.07
N GLN A 519 4.71 14.95 -11.86
CA GLN A 519 5.00 16.38 -11.94
C GLN A 519 3.97 17.07 -12.84
N VAL A 520 4.05 18.40 -12.90
CA VAL A 520 3.23 19.22 -13.79
C VAL A 520 3.41 18.81 -15.25
N LEU A 521 2.31 18.95 -16.01
CA LEU A 521 2.28 18.70 -17.44
C LEU A 521 3.27 19.64 -18.13
N ALA A 522 4.27 19.07 -18.77
CA ALA A 522 5.31 19.81 -19.46
C ALA A 522 5.75 19.06 -20.72
N CYS A 523 6.35 19.81 -21.64
CA CYS A 523 6.96 19.24 -22.82
C CYS A 523 8.08 18.27 -22.42
N ASN A 524 7.92 16.99 -22.78
CA ASN A 524 8.87 15.92 -22.49
C ASN A 524 9.38 15.35 -23.82
N THR A 525 10.69 15.30 -24.00
CA THR A 525 11.34 14.84 -25.25
C THR A 525 11.85 13.41 -25.15
N ASP A 526 11.43 12.64 -24.14
CA ASP A 526 11.81 11.24 -24.00
C ASP A 526 11.08 10.38 -25.05
N PRO A 527 11.82 9.79 -26.01
CA PRO A 527 11.22 8.98 -27.07
C PRO A 527 10.46 7.77 -26.54
N ASP A 528 10.81 7.24 -25.36
CA ASP A 528 10.14 6.08 -24.77
C ASP A 528 8.70 6.43 -24.37
N THR A 529 8.50 7.62 -23.80
CA THR A 529 7.17 8.08 -23.41
C THR A 529 6.24 8.25 -24.62
N ILE A 530 6.78 8.74 -25.75
CA ILE A 530 6.02 8.89 -26.99
C ILE A 530 5.70 7.51 -27.60
N ARG A 531 6.68 6.60 -27.63
CA ARG A 531 6.47 5.21 -28.07
C ARG A 531 5.40 4.49 -27.25
N VAL A 532 5.38 4.69 -25.94
CA VAL A 532 4.33 4.18 -25.04
C VAL A 532 2.96 4.69 -25.48
N ARG A 533 2.79 5.99 -25.70
CA ARG A 533 1.48 6.54 -26.09
C ARG A 533 1.04 6.06 -27.48
N ILE A 534 1.94 5.98 -28.46
CA ILE A 534 1.65 5.39 -29.77
C ILE A 534 1.14 3.95 -29.60
N ARG A 535 1.80 3.14 -28.77
CA ARG A 535 1.38 1.74 -28.54
C ARG A 535 0.03 1.64 -27.82
N GLN A 536 -0.27 2.56 -26.91
CA GLN A 536 -1.59 2.64 -26.26
C GLN A 536 -2.70 2.91 -27.28
N ILE A 537 -2.49 3.89 -28.18
CA ILE A 537 -3.44 4.22 -29.25
C ILE A 537 -3.66 3.03 -30.18
N GLN A 538 -2.57 2.38 -30.61
CA GLN A 538 -2.64 1.20 -31.49
C GLN A 538 -3.42 0.03 -30.89
N LYS A 539 -3.30 -0.17 -29.57
CA LYS A 539 -4.01 -1.24 -28.85
C LYS A 539 -5.40 -0.82 -28.36
N GLY A 540 -5.74 0.47 -28.43
CA GLY A 540 -7.00 1.00 -27.91
C GLY A 540 -7.12 0.88 -26.38
N VAL A 541 -6.01 1.02 -25.65
CA VAL A 541 -5.96 0.89 -24.18
C VAL A 541 -5.61 2.23 -23.51
N GLY A 542 -5.95 2.36 -22.22
CA GLY A 542 -5.76 3.60 -21.47
C GLY A 542 -6.77 4.68 -21.84
N THR A 543 -6.38 5.95 -21.69
CA THR A 543 -7.28 7.09 -22.01
C THR A 543 -7.54 7.17 -23.51
N PRO A 544 -8.81 7.30 -23.95
CA PRO A 544 -9.16 7.52 -25.36
C PRO A 544 -8.34 8.66 -25.96
N CYS A 545 -7.89 8.49 -27.20
CA CYS A 545 -7.06 9.49 -27.85
C CYS A 545 -7.87 10.67 -28.39
N ASP A 546 -7.28 11.86 -28.32
CA ASP A 546 -7.84 13.05 -28.95
C ASP A 546 -7.51 13.05 -30.46
N PRO A 547 -8.51 13.09 -31.35
CA PRO A 547 -8.29 12.97 -32.80
C PRO A 547 -7.57 14.18 -33.41
N VAL A 548 -7.48 15.31 -32.69
CA VAL A 548 -6.78 16.52 -33.13
C VAL A 548 -5.38 16.58 -32.53
N GLU A 549 -5.29 16.53 -31.20
CA GLU A 549 -4.04 16.73 -30.46
C GLU A 549 -3.09 15.53 -30.57
N GLU A 550 -3.63 14.33 -30.81
CA GLU A 550 -2.87 13.08 -30.90
C GLU A 550 -2.87 12.48 -32.31
N ALA A 551 -3.31 13.25 -33.33
CA ALA A 551 -3.23 12.81 -34.73
C ALA A 551 -1.80 12.44 -35.14
N TRP A 552 -0.80 13.20 -34.65
CA TRP A 552 0.62 12.95 -34.88
C TRP A 552 1.16 11.66 -34.21
N LEU A 553 0.40 11.07 -33.28
CA LEU A 553 0.67 9.79 -32.63
C LEU A 553 -0.10 8.62 -33.26
N GLY A 554 -0.90 8.90 -34.29
CA GLY A 554 -1.68 7.90 -35.03
C GLY A 554 -3.14 7.78 -34.60
N CYS A 555 -3.67 8.72 -33.81
CA CYS A 555 -5.10 8.74 -33.48
C CYS A 555 -5.95 8.94 -34.75
N GLY A 556 -7.11 8.27 -34.80
CA GLY A 556 -8.05 8.35 -35.93
C GLY A 556 -7.56 7.71 -37.24
N GLY A 557 -6.51 6.87 -37.19
CA GLY A 557 -5.93 6.24 -38.40
C GLY A 557 -4.92 7.12 -39.15
N SER A 558 -4.53 8.25 -38.56
CA SER A 558 -3.45 9.10 -39.05
C SER A 558 -2.10 8.36 -39.00
N PRO A 559 -1.12 8.69 -39.86
CA PRO A 559 0.22 8.15 -39.74
C PRO A 559 0.91 8.72 -38.49
N ALA A 560 1.39 7.83 -37.61
CA ALA A 560 2.16 8.21 -36.43
C ALA A 560 3.58 8.69 -36.83
N ILE A 561 4.15 9.58 -36.04
CA ILE A 561 5.55 10.00 -36.16
C ILE A 561 6.50 8.78 -36.04
N THR A 562 7.57 8.79 -36.82
CA THR A 562 8.66 7.80 -36.71
C THR A 562 9.71 8.34 -35.74
N ILE A 563 10.06 7.55 -34.72
CA ILE A 563 10.93 7.92 -33.60
C ILE A 563 12.20 7.09 -33.63
#